data_AF-A0A3A1WVN4-F1
#
_entry.id   AF-A0A3A1WVN4-F1
#
_cell.length_a   1.000
_cell.length_b   1.000
_cell.length_c   1.000
_cell.angle_alpha   90.00
_cell.angle_beta   90.00
_cell.angle_gamma   90.00
#
_symmetry.space_group_name_H-M   'P 1'
#
loop_
_entity.id
_entity.type
_entity.pdbx_description
1 polymer ?
#
loop_
_entity_poly.entity_id
_entity_poly.type
_entity_poly.pdbx_seq_one_letter_code
_entity_poly.pdbx_strand_id
1 'polypeptide(L)'
;MTTTDITAKSLRTVSKDDSDYLASLIRTVPGFPNPHIIFRDFLPIFSNARASRILVDSLVDALPTEPDSIDLIAGLEARGFLFGPLLAERLGKGFLAIRKAGKLPPPVISESYMLEYGQASIEIENDAIKP
;
A
#
# COMPACT_ATOMS: atom_id res chain seq x y z
N MET A 1 22.09 16.28 -3.04
CA MET A 1 20.76 16.08 -2.41
C MET A 1 19.76 16.00 -3.53
N THR A 2 19.12 14.86 -3.76
CA THR A 2 18.02 14.75 -4.73
C THR A 2 16.85 15.56 -4.20
N THR A 3 16.54 16.68 -4.85
CA THR A 3 15.36 17.49 -4.57
C THR A 3 14.13 16.61 -4.79
N THR A 4 13.38 16.33 -3.73
CA THR A 4 12.12 15.58 -3.82
C THR A 4 11.04 16.51 -4.37
N ASP A 5 10.30 16.06 -5.39
CA ASP A 5 9.11 16.71 -5.94
C ASP A 5 7.81 16.18 -5.29
N ILE A 6 7.95 15.33 -4.27
CA ILE A 6 6.83 14.81 -3.49
C ILE A 6 6.33 15.92 -2.58
N THR A 7 5.07 16.32 -2.77
CA THR A 7 4.38 17.25 -1.88
C THR A 7 3.36 16.49 -1.05
N ALA A 8 3.46 16.58 0.27
CA ALA A 8 2.47 16.01 1.17
C ALA A 8 1.21 16.90 1.21
N LYS A 9 0.02 16.28 1.11
CA LYS A 9 -1.23 16.96 1.45
C LYS A 9 -1.34 17.08 2.96
N SER A 10 -2.04 18.11 3.43
CA SER A 10 -2.34 18.23 4.86
C SER A 10 -3.22 17.06 5.30
N LEU A 11 -2.80 16.42 6.37
CA LEU A 11 -3.53 15.38 7.08
C LEU A 11 -4.14 16.00 8.35
N ARG A 12 -5.21 15.42 8.90
CA ARG A 12 -5.93 15.93 10.08
C ARG A 12 -5.12 15.74 11.36
N THR A 13 -4.42 14.62 11.48
CA THR A 13 -3.74 14.18 12.71
C THR A 13 -2.23 14.07 12.57
N VAL A 14 -1.71 13.97 11.34
CA VAL A 14 -0.27 13.92 11.09
C VAL A 14 0.29 15.31 10.85
N SER A 15 1.34 15.65 11.60
CA SER A 15 1.99 16.95 11.49
C SER A 15 2.64 17.15 10.11
N LYS A 16 2.84 18.41 9.71
CA LYS A 16 3.58 18.72 8.50
C LYS A 16 5.02 18.21 8.57
N ASP A 17 5.67 18.37 9.73
CA ASP A 17 7.05 17.92 9.93
C ASP A 17 7.18 16.40 9.80
N ASP A 18 6.22 15.63 10.30
CA ASP A 18 6.20 14.18 10.15
C ASP A 18 5.93 13.74 8.71
N SER A 19 5.05 14.47 8.01
CA SER A 19 4.77 14.24 6.59
C SER A 19 6.01 14.55 5.72
N ASP A 20 6.69 15.66 5.99
CA ASP A 20 7.91 16.06 5.30
C ASP A 20 9.05 15.08 5.63
N TYR A 21 9.13 14.60 6.87
CA TYR A 21 10.06 13.55 7.27
C TYR A 21 9.83 12.24 6.48
N LEU A 22 8.58 11.78 6.33
CA LEU A 22 8.28 10.62 5.49
C LEU A 22 8.70 10.85 4.03
N ALA A 23 8.35 12.00 3.45
CA ALA A 23 8.69 12.34 2.08
C ALA A 23 10.21 12.36 1.87
N SER A 24 10.98 12.79 2.88
CA SER A 24 12.45 12.80 2.83
C SER A 24 13.09 11.41 2.73
N LEU A 25 12.38 10.36 3.15
CA LEU A 25 12.86 8.97 3.09
C LEU A 25 12.56 8.29 1.76
N ILE A 26 11.69 8.87 0.92
CA ILE A 26 11.35 8.31 -0.39
C ILE A 26 12.47 8.66 -1.36
N ARG A 27 13.15 7.63 -1.86
CA ARG A 27 14.21 7.79 -2.85
C ARG A 27 13.62 7.91 -4.24
N THR A 28 14.19 8.80 -5.03
CA THR A 28 13.84 8.94 -6.45
C THR A 28 14.90 8.23 -7.28
N VAL A 29 14.47 7.23 -8.06
CA VAL A 29 15.34 6.41 -8.91
C VAL A 29 14.91 6.61 -10.37
N PRO A 30 15.57 7.52 -11.12
CA PRO A 30 15.27 7.74 -12.52
C PRO A 30 15.64 6.53 -13.37
N GLY A 31 14.83 6.22 -14.37
CA GLY A 31 15.12 5.20 -15.38
C GLY A 31 14.92 3.75 -14.93
N PHE A 32 14.21 3.52 -13.82
CA PHE A 32 13.89 2.18 -13.33
C PHE A 32 12.38 1.92 -13.33
N PRO A 33 11.90 0.73 -13.74
CA PRO A 33 12.64 -0.36 -14.38
C PRO A 33 12.99 -0.08 -15.85
N ASN A 34 12.57 1.05 -16.41
CA ASN A 34 12.93 1.47 -17.76
C ASN A 34 13.23 2.99 -17.81
N PRO A 35 13.91 3.49 -18.85
CA PRO A 35 14.41 4.87 -18.94
C PRO A 35 13.35 5.98 -18.80
N HIS A 36 12.07 5.68 -19.03
CA HIS A 36 10.98 6.66 -19.00
C HIS A 36 10.25 6.74 -17.66
N ILE A 37 10.63 5.93 -16.67
CA ILE A 37 9.97 5.89 -15.36
C ILE A 37 10.84 6.60 -14.31
N ILE A 38 10.21 7.43 -13.49
CA ILE A 38 10.78 7.94 -12.23
C ILE A 38 10.23 7.07 -11.09
N PHE A 39 11.03 6.10 -10.63
CA PHE A 39 10.60 5.18 -9.58
C PHE A 39 10.70 5.82 -8.20
N ARG A 40 9.63 5.67 -7.40
CA ARG A 40 9.58 6.11 -6.00
C ARG A 40 9.82 4.91 -5.11
N ASP A 41 11.04 4.83 -4.60
CA ASP A 41 11.42 3.79 -3.67
C ASP A 41 11.15 4.26 -2.22
N PHE A 42 10.06 3.75 -1.68
CA PHE A 42 9.59 4.03 -0.33
C PHE A 42 10.08 3.00 0.71
N LEU A 43 10.84 1.97 0.30
CA LEU A 43 11.31 0.93 1.23
C LEU A 43 12.10 1.45 2.44
N PRO A 44 12.89 2.54 2.36
CA PRO A 44 13.58 3.08 3.53
C PRO A 44 12.66 3.46 4.70
N ILE A 45 11.37 3.73 4.45
CA ILE A 45 10.38 4.00 5.52
C ILE A 45 10.25 2.79 6.45
N PHE A 46 10.23 1.57 5.91
CA PHE A 46 10.07 0.36 6.71
C PHE A 46 11.31 -0.02 7.51
N SER A 47 12.48 0.47 7.12
CA SER A 47 13.73 0.30 7.87
C SER A 47 13.83 1.22 9.10
N ASN A 48 12.85 2.12 9.31
CA ASN A 48 12.84 3.06 10.42
C ASN A 48 11.51 2.95 11.20
N ALA A 49 11.60 2.57 12.47
CA ALA A 49 10.41 2.36 13.31
C ALA A 49 9.55 3.61 13.55
N ARG A 50 10.15 4.81 13.57
CA ARG A 50 9.39 6.06 13.67
C ARG A 50 8.64 6.32 12.35
N ALA A 51 9.34 6.19 11.23
CA ALA A 51 8.74 6.40 9.91
C ALA A 51 7.61 5.41 9.63
N SER A 52 7.78 4.12 9.95
CA SER A 52 6.71 3.14 9.77
C SER A 52 5.47 3.45 10.61
N ARG A 53 5.63 3.96 11.84
CA ARG A 53 4.51 4.43 12.67
C ARG A 53 3.79 5.61 12.04
N ILE A 54 4.53 6.65 11.64
CA ILE A 54 3.96 7.82 10.98
C ILE A 54 3.23 7.40 9.70
N LEU A 55 3.80 6.49 8.90
CA LEU A 55 3.15 5.98 7.69
C LEU A 55 1.79 5.34 8.01
N VAL A 56 1.71 4.50 9.03
CA VAL A 56 0.44 3.88 9.43
C VAL A 56 -0.54 4.93 9.96
N ASP A 57 -0.08 5.90 10.78
CA ASP A 57 -0.91 7.01 11.28
C ASP A 57 -1.48 7.82 10.11
N SER A 58 -0.65 8.13 9.10
CA SER A 58 -1.06 8.81 7.88
C SER A 58 -2.10 8.02 7.08
N LEU A 59 -1.97 6.69 7.01
CA LEU A 59 -2.94 5.83 6.32
C LEU A 59 -4.29 5.80 7.04
N VAL A 60 -4.29 5.72 8.37
CA VAL A 60 -5.51 5.79 9.19
C VAL A 60 -6.20 7.14 8.98
N ASP A 61 -5.44 8.22 8.99
CA ASP A 61 -6.00 9.55 8.82
C ASP A 61 -6.54 9.82 7.42
N ALA A 62 -5.93 9.19 6.40
CA ALA A 62 -6.36 9.26 5.01
C ALA A 62 -7.54 8.34 4.68
N LEU A 63 -8.06 7.56 5.63
CA LEU A 63 -9.21 6.70 5.39
C LEU A 63 -10.42 7.53 4.90
N PRO A 64 -11.14 7.07 3.87
CA PRO A 64 -12.30 7.78 3.34
C PRO A 64 -13.56 7.60 4.21
N THR A 65 -13.47 6.78 5.26
CA THR A 65 -14.58 6.41 6.14
C THR A 65 -14.04 6.14 7.55
N GLU A 66 -14.95 6.04 8.52
CA GLU A 66 -14.60 5.70 9.89
C GLU A 66 -14.05 4.27 9.97
N PRO A 67 -12.99 4.01 10.76
CA PRO A 67 -12.43 2.66 10.90
C PRO A 67 -13.45 1.56 11.27
N ASP A 68 -14.49 1.93 12.01
CA ASP A 68 -15.52 0.99 12.45
C ASP A 68 -16.44 0.49 11.33
N SER A 69 -16.49 1.19 10.18
CA SER A 69 -17.26 0.75 9.00
C SER A 69 -16.50 -0.24 8.12
N ILE A 70 -15.25 -0.55 8.46
CA ILE A 70 -14.36 -1.44 7.70
C ILE A 70 -14.26 -2.77 8.42
N ASP A 71 -14.49 -3.88 7.72
CA ASP A 71 -14.31 -5.23 8.26
C ASP A 71 -12.94 -5.83 7.90
N LEU A 72 -12.47 -5.53 6.69
CA LEU A 72 -11.26 -6.10 6.10
C LEU A 72 -10.43 -5.02 5.40
N ILE A 73 -9.11 -5.14 5.52
CA ILE A 73 -8.15 -4.39 4.70
C ILE A 73 -7.62 -5.33 3.61
N ALA A 74 -7.89 -4.99 2.35
CA ALA A 74 -7.36 -5.75 1.22
C ALA A 74 -6.01 -5.18 0.75
N GLY A 75 -5.03 -6.04 0.58
CA GLY A 75 -3.72 -5.67 0.03
C GLY A 75 -3.40 -6.46 -1.23
N LEU A 76 -2.89 -5.78 -2.27
CA LEU A 76 -2.42 -6.44 -3.49
C LEU A 76 -0.95 -6.82 -3.39
N GLU A 77 -0.61 -8.03 -3.82
CA GLU A 77 0.78 -8.48 -3.79
C GLU A 77 1.70 -7.68 -4.75
N ALA A 78 3.00 -7.60 -4.49
CA ALA A 78 3.65 -7.92 -3.22
C ALA A 78 3.71 -6.69 -2.31
N ARG A 79 3.85 -5.49 -2.89
CA ARG A 79 4.13 -4.26 -2.12
C ARG A 79 2.93 -3.79 -1.29
N GLY A 80 1.70 -4.11 -1.66
CA GLY A 80 0.53 -3.86 -0.82
C GLY A 80 0.57 -4.61 0.51
N PHE A 81 1.28 -5.74 0.57
CA PHE A 81 1.49 -6.50 1.81
C PHE A 81 2.43 -5.82 2.80
N LEU A 82 3.13 -4.76 2.39
CA LEU A 82 3.92 -3.95 3.33
C LEU A 82 3.04 -2.98 4.12
N PHE A 83 1.85 -2.63 3.62
CA PHE A 83 0.95 -1.66 4.23
C PHE A 83 -0.28 -2.33 4.84
N GLY A 84 -0.91 -3.23 4.07
CA GLY A 84 -2.21 -3.81 4.42
C GLY A 84 -2.23 -4.51 5.77
N PRO A 85 -1.30 -5.45 6.06
CA PRO A 85 -1.23 -6.10 7.37
C PRO A 85 -0.96 -5.14 8.52
N LEU A 86 -0.12 -4.12 8.32
CA LEU A 86 0.16 -3.11 9.36
C LEU A 86 -1.08 -2.27 9.66
N LEU A 87 -1.84 -1.89 8.63
CA LEU A 87 -3.08 -1.14 8.79
C LEU A 87 -4.19 -2.01 9.39
N ALA A 88 -4.32 -3.26 8.94
CA ALA A 88 -5.26 -4.23 9.50
C ALA A 88 -5.03 -4.43 11.00
N GLU A 89 -3.77 -4.67 11.40
CA GLU A 89 -3.39 -4.81 12.80
C GLU A 89 -3.73 -3.55 13.60
N ARG A 90 -3.36 -2.37 13.06
CA ARG A 90 -3.65 -1.10 13.73
C ARG A 90 -5.13 -0.86 13.98
N LEU A 91 -5.98 -1.25 13.04
CA LEU A 91 -7.43 -1.04 13.11
C LEU A 91 -8.17 -2.19 13.80
N GLY A 92 -7.46 -3.26 14.19
CA GLY A 92 -8.08 -4.47 14.73
C GLY A 92 -8.98 -5.19 13.71
N LYS A 93 -8.64 -5.13 12.43
CA LYS A 93 -9.42 -5.69 11.31
C LYS A 93 -8.73 -6.90 10.69
N GLY A 94 -9.48 -7.69 9.93
CA GLY A 94 -8.89 -8.77 9.15
C GLY A 94 -8.10 -8.24 7.94
N PHE A 95 -7.18 -9.05 7.43
CA PHE A 95 -6.43 -8.75 6.22
C PHE A 95 -6.83 -9.71 5.09
N LEU A 96 -7.16 -9.16 3.92
CA LEU A 96 -7.47 -9.90 2.71
C LEU A 96 -6.30 -9.83 1.73
N ALA A 97 -5.68 -10.97 1.45
CA ALA A 97 -4.60 -11.06 0.48
C ALA A 97 -5.17 -11.17 -0.96
N ILE A 98 -4.85 -10.19 -1.81
CA ILE A 98 -5.10 -10.26 -3.25
C ILE A 98 -3.78 -10.64 -3.93
N ARG A 99 -3.78 -11.73 -4.70
CA ARG A 99 -2.56 -12.27 -5.33
C ARG A 99 -2.70 -12.39 -6.84
N LYS A 100 -1.60 -12.50 -7.58
CA LYS A 100 -1.66 -12.90 -8.99
C LYS A 100 -2.17 -14.33 -9.11
N ALA A 101 -2.73 -14.64 -10.27
CA ALA A 101 -3.28 -15.96 -10.53
C ALA A 101 -2.31 -17.11 -10.26
N GLY A 102 -2.82 -18.18 -9.65
CA GLY A 102 -2.07 -19.40 -9.32
C GLY A 102 -1.16 -19.27 -8.08
N LYS A 103 -1.31 -18.21 -7.28
CA LYS A 103 -0.55 -18.01 -6.04
C LYS A 103 -1.36 -18.31 -4.77
N LEU A 104 -2.67 -18.50 -4.88
CA LEU A 104 -3.54 -18.93 -3.78
C LEU A 104 -3.96 -20.39 -3.98
N PRO A 105 -4.12 -21.18 -2.90
CA PRO A 105 -4.74 -22.49 -2.97
C PRO A 105 -6.21 -22.37 -3.43
N PRO A 106 -6.70 -23.23 -4.35
CA PRO A 106 -8.12 -23.24 -4.74
C PRO A 106 -9.03 -23.73 -3.59
N PRO A 107 -10.30 -23.31 -3.52
CA PRO A 107 -11.01 -22.49 -4.52
C PRO A 107 -10.73 -20.99 -4.42
N VAL A 108 -10.67 -20.33 -5.57
CA VAL A 108 -10.40 -18.88 -5.71
C VAL A 108 -11.44 -18.21 -6.59
N ILE A 109 -11.66 -16.91 -6.35
CA ILE A 109 -12.34 -16.00 -7.28
C ILE A 109 -11.27 -15.25 -8.04
N SER A 110 -11.41 -15.13 -9.36
CA SER A 110 -10.41 -14.54 -10.24
C SER A 110 -10.99 -13.39 -11.07
N GLU A 111 -10.24 -12.30 -11.18
CA GLU A 111 -10.58 -11.15 -12.02
C GLU A 111 -9.43 -10.80 -12.95
N SER A 112 -9.74 -10.64 -14.24
CA SER A 112 -8.75 -10.39 -15.30
C SER A 112 -8.79 -8.95 -15.79
N TYR A 113 -7.61 -8.38 -16.05
CA TYR A 113 -7.45 -7.01 -16.51
C TYR A 113 -6.39 -6.90 -17.61
N MET A 114 -6.57 -5.92 -18.49
CA MET A 114 -5.65 -5.66 -19.60
C MET A 114 -4.46 -4.83 -19.13
N LEU A 115 -3.28 -5.17 -19.65
CA LEU A 115 -2.06 -4.38 -19.56
C LEU A 115 -1.80 -3.68 -20.89
N GLU A 116 -0.82 -2.79 -20.93
CA GLU A 116 -0.35 -2.17 -22.18
C GLU A 116 0.03 -3.23 -23.24
N TYR A 117 0.63 -4.33 -22.78
CA TYR A 117 0.93 -5.50 -23.60
C TYR A 117 0.53 -6.78 -22.85
N GLY A 118 -0.69 -7.26 -23.10
CA GLY A 118 -1.18 -8.55 -22.60
C GLY A 118 -2.31 -8.44 -21.57
N GLN A 119 -2.55 -9.54 -20.86
CA GLN A 119 -3.58 -9.67 -19.83
C GLN A 119 -2.96 -10.26 -18.58
N ALA A 120 -3.43 -9.82 -17.41
CA ALA A 120 -3.09 -10.41 -16.13
C ALA A 120 -4.36 -10.66 -15.33
N SER A 121 -4.28 -11.55 -14.34
CA SER A 121 -5.39 -11.87 -13.45
C SER A 121 -4.95 -11.84 -12.00
N ILE A 122 -5.84 -11.37 -11.14
CA ILE A 122 -5.71 -11.37 -9.68
C ILE A 122 -6.77 -12.25 -9.06
N GLU A 123 -6.45 -12.81 -7.90
CA GLU A 123 -7.25 -13.80 -7.18
C GLU A 123 -7.39 -13.43 -5.70
N ILE A 124 -8.53 -13.83 -5.14
CA ILE A 124 -8.79 -13.92 -3.70
C ILE A 124 -9.32 -15.32 -3.37
N GLU A 125 -9.18 -15.76 -2.12
CA GLU A 125 -9.81 -17.01 -1.65
C GLU A 125 -11.34 -16.88 -1.72
N ASN A 126 -12.03 -17.94 -2.15
CA ASN A 126 -13.48 -17.88 -2.41
C ASN A 126 -14.30 -17.47 -1.17
N ASP A 127 -13.88 -17.91 0.01
CA ASP A 127 -14.60 -17.70 1.26
C ASP A 127 -14.02 -16.56 2.12
N ALA A 128 -13.19 -15.71 1.51
CA ALA A 128 -12.46 -14.66 2.22
C ALA A 128 -13.33 -13.50 2.69
N ILE A 129 -14.50 -13.31 2.08
CA ILE A 129 -15.49 -12.27 2.43
C ILE A 129 -16.80 -12.97 2.78
N LYS A 130 -17.37 -12.62 3.95
CA LYS A 130 -18.64 -13.16 4.44
C LYS A 130 -19.66 -12.01 4.57
N PRO A 131 -20.96 -12.28 4.36
CA PRO A 131 -22.02 -11.30 4.59
C PRO A 131 -22.11 -10.81 6.04
#